data_AF-A0A936V2E3-F1
#
_entry.id   AF-A0A936V2E3-F1
#
_cell.length_a   1.000
_cell.length_b   1.000
_cell.length_c   1.000
_cell.angle_alpha   90.00
_cell.angle_beta   90.00
_cell.angle_gamma   90.00
#
_symmetry.space_group_name_H-M   'P 1'
#
loop_
_entity.id
_entity.type
_entity.pdbx_description
1 polymer ?
#
loop_
_entity_poly.entity_id
_entity_poly.type
_entity_poly.pdbx_seq_one_letter_code
_entity_poly.pdbx_strand_id
1 'polypeptide(L)'
;MQVEQGRGRWDEVARLARQLRKYNALSHDQAAPLIRRSAIEQLREAEGDLPALQRVWQALPAEDRSDPGFLERAIPYLIGAGDETIAHTAIEQALAQSWESELAALYGRCKSEDLRVQLTAAEKWLAEHPDDGGLLLALGRLCLRGQLWGKAQSYFEASLSISPTRAAHLELARLAEQLDRDVEAARHYREAASLGA
;
A
#
# COMPACT_ATOMS: atom_id res chain seq x y z
N MET A 1 26.33 -12.63 -6.38
CA MET A 1 27.05 -11.71 -7.29
C MET A 1 26.10 -10.95 -8.23
N GLN A 2 25.06 -11.58 -8.80
CA GLN A 2 24.08 -10.89 -9.66
C GLN A 2 23.19 -9.86 -8.93
N VAL A 3 22.79 -10.10 -7.66
CA VAL A 3 21.99 -9.14 -6.87
C VAL A 3 22.77 -7.87 -6.54
N GLU A 4 24.05 -8.00 -6.16
CA GLU A 4 24.95 -6.86 -5.92
C GLU A 4 25.19 -6.02 -7.18
N GLN A 5 25.23 -6.66 -8.35
CA GLN A 5 25.36 -5.97 -9.64
C GLN A 5 24.07 -5.24 -10.05
N GLY A 6 22.89 -5.72 -9.63
CA GLY A 6 21.61 -5.02 -9.81
C GLY A 6 21.52 -3.76 -8.96
N ARG A 7 21.82 -3.89 -7.66
CA ARG A 7 21.83 -2.78 -6.69
C ARG A 7 22.71 -1.62 -7.13
N GLY A 8 23.95 -1.93 -7.53
CA GLY A 8 24.90 -0.91 -7.99
C GLY A 8 24.42 -0.11 -9.22
N ARG A 9 23.61 -0.70 -10.10
CA ARG A 9 23.07 -0.01 -11.29
C ARG A 9 21.99 0.99 -10.91
N TRP A 10 21.05 0.59 -10.05
CA TRP A 10 19.94 1.45 -9.65
C TRP A 10 20.43 2.61 -8.77
N ASP A 11 21.37 2.35 -7.87
CA ASP A 11 22.03 3.40 -7.08
C ASP A 11 22.67 4.46 -7.97
N GLU A 12 23.36 4.04 -9.03
CA GLU A 12 23.97 4.95 -9.99
C GLU A 12 22.94 5.75 -10.78
N VAL A 13 21.85 5.12 -11.25
CA VAL A 13 20.75 5.82 -11.93
C VAL A 13 20.14 6.90 -11.02
N ALA A 14 19.85 6.56 -9.76
CA ALA A 14 19.29 7.52 -8.81
C ALA A 14 20.27 8.64 -8.49
N ARG A 15 21.56 8.35 -8.38
CA ARG A 15 22.63 9.34 -8.15
C ARG A 15 22.75 10.30 -9.35
N LEU A 16 22.82 9.78 -10.57
CA LEU A 16 22.94 10.58 -11.79
C LEU A 16 21.70 11.43 -12.03
N ALA A 17 20.50 10.88 -11.90
CA ALA A 17 19.25 11.65 -12.05
C ALA A 17 19.16 12.81 -11.05
N ARG A 18 19.53 12.58 -9.77
CA ARG A 18 19.60 13.64 -8.75
C ARG A 18 20.66 14.70 -9.07
N GLN A 19 21.83 14.30 -9.55
CA GLN A 19 22.87 15.24 -9.97
C GLN A 19 22.42 16.09 -11.15
N LEU A 20 21.85 15.48 -12.19
CA LEU A 20 21.35 16.18 -13.36
C LEU A 20 20.22 17.14 -13.00
N ARG A 21 19.32 16.77 -12.07
CA ARG A 21 18.31 17.68 -11.50
C ARG A 21 18.97 18.86 -10.79
N LYS A 22 19.94 18.60 -9.91
CA LYS A 22 20.64 19.63 -9.14
C LYS A 22 21.36 20.66 -10.02
N TYR A 23 21.89 20.24 -11.17
CA TYR A 23 22.57 21.11 -12.12
C TYR A 23 21.66 21.61 -13.25
N ASN A 24 20.33 21.46 -13.13
CA ASN A 24 19.32 21.87 -14.12
C ASN A 24 19.50 21.26 -15.52
N ALA A 25 20.22 20.14 -15.64
CA ALA A 25 20.34 19.37 -16.87
C ALA A 25 19.10 18.49 -17.14
N LEU A 26 18.33 18.17 -16.10
CA LEU A 26 16.98 17.61 -16.18
C LEU A 26 16.02 18.46 -15.35
N SER A 27 14.81 18.66 -15.83
CA SER A 27 13.73 19.24 -15.02
C SER A 27 13.28 18.29 -13.91
N HIS A 28 12.50 18.78 -12.96
CA HIS A 28 11.87 17.93 -11.94
C HIS A 28 11.08 16.78 -12.58
N ASP A 29 10.22 17.09 -13.55
CA ASP A 29 9.36 16.11 -14.24
C ASP A 29 10.14 15.05 -15.05
N GLN A 30 11.36 15.40 -15.49
CA GLN A 30 12.23 14.45 -16.19
C GLN A 30 13.02 13.57 -15.22
N ALA A 31 13.46 14.11 -14.09
CA ALA A 31 14.29 13.40 -13.13
C ALA A 31 13.48 12.53 -12.15
N ALA A 32 12.32 13.01 -11.68
CA ALA A 32 11.51 12.33 -10.67
C ALA A 32 11.11 10.90 -11.08
N PRO A 33 10.65 10.63 -12.33
CA PRO A 33 10.32 9.26 -12.75
C PRO A 33 11.52 8.31 -12.68
N LEU A 34 12.73 8.78 -13.01
CA LEU A 34 13.95 7.98 -12.95
C LEU A 34 14.35 7.66 -11.51
N ILE A 35 14.26 8.66 -10.63
CA ILE A 35 14.55 8.51 -9.19
C ILE A 35 13.57 7.52 -8.56
N ARG A 36 12.26 7.73 -8.76
CA ARG A 36 11.21 6.88 -8.19
C ARG A 36 11.27 5.47 -8.74
N ARG A 37 11.51 5.30 -10.05
CA ARG A 37 11.67 3.96 -10.65
C ARG A 37 12.87 3.23 -10.05
N SER A 38 14.02 3.89 -9.97
CA SER A 38 15.21 3.30 -9.36
C SER A 38 14.95 2.88 -7.91
N ALA A 39 14.29 3.72 -7.12
CA ALA A 39 13.97 3.37 -5.74
C ALA A 39 13.03 2.16 -5.63
N ILE A 40 12.01 2.02 -6.49
CA ILE A 40 11.16 0.82 -6.49
C ILE A 40 11.97 -0.45 -6.77
N GLU A 41 12.92 -0.40 -7.71
CA GLU A 41 13.77 -1.56 -8.00
C GLU A 41 14.70 -1.89 -6.83
N GLN A 42 15.26 -0.87 -6.17
CA GLN A 42 16.08 -1.05 -4.96
C GLN A 42 15.25 -1.61 -3.79
N LEU A 43 14.01 -1.15 -3.60
CA LEU A 43 13.11 -1.69 -2.59
C LEU A 43 12.81 -3.17 -2.86
N ARG A 44 12.55 -3.53 -4.12
CA ARG A 44 12.37 -4.93 -4.52
C ARG A 44 13.62 -5.77 -4.27
N GLU A 45 14.81 -5.25 -4.59
CA GLU A 45 16.09 -5.94 -4.32
C GLU A 45 16.43 -6.00 -2.82
N ALA A 46 15.74 -5.22 -1.98
CA ALA A 46 15.86 -5.20 -0.53
C ALA A 46 14.71 -5.95 0.16
N GLU A 47 13.86 -6.66 -0.58
CA GLU A 47 12.76 -7.43 -0.01
C GLU A 47 13.27 -8.44 1.04
N GLY A 48 12.69 -8.39 2.24
CA GLY A 48 13.12 -9.20 3.39
C GLY A 48 14.31 -8.65 4.18
N ASP A 49 14.93 -7.53 3.75
CA ASP A 49 16.01 -6.84 4.45
C ASP A 49 15.55 -5.45 4.90
N LEU A 50 14.99 -5.38 6.12
CA LEU A 50 14.45 -4.16 6.71
C LEU A 50 15.47 -3.00 6.76
N PRO A 51 16.72 -3.19 7.26
CA PRO A 51 17.73 -2.14 7.21
C PRO A 51 18.04 -1.64 5.79
N ALA A 52 18.03 -2.51 4.77
CA ALA A 52 18.22 -2.08 3.39
C ALA A 52 17.04 -1.26 2.86
N LEU A 53 15.80 -1.68 3.12
CA LEU A 53 14.60 -0.94 2.74
C LEU A 53 14.57 0.46 3.37
N GLN A 54 14.88 0.56 4.67
CA GLN A 54 14.96 1.85 5.37
C GLN A 54 16.02 2.76 4.76
N ARG A 55 17.19 2.23 4.36
CA ARG A 55 18.23 3.03 3.68
C ARG A 55 17.75 3.58 2.35
N VAL A 56 17.08 2.76 1.53
CA VAL A 56 16.51 3.21 0.24
C VAL A 56 15.48 4.31 0.48
N TRP A 57 14.58 4.10 1.44
CA TRP A 57 13.55 5.07 1.81
C TRP A 57 14.13 6.41 2.30
N GLN A 58 15.13 6.37 3.17
CA GLN A 58 15.78 7.57 3.72
C GLN A 58 16.62 8.33 2.68
N ALA A 59 17.15 7.63 1.66
CA ALA A 59 17.94 8.24 0.59
C ALA A 59 17.09 9.03 -0.42
N LEU A 60 15.76 8.82 -0.42
CA LEU A 60 14.83 9.53 -1.30
C LEU A 60 14.54 10.96 -0.79
N PRO A 61 14.58 11.96 -1.68
CA PRO A 61 14.08 13.29 -1.37
C PRO A 61 12.60 13.27 -0.96
N ALA A 62 12.22 14.22 -0.08
CA ALA A 62 10.87 14.28 0.48
C ALA A 62 9.76 14.38 -0.59
N GLU A 63 10.00 15.16 -1.63
CA GLU A 63 9.11 15.33 -2.78
C GLU A 63 8.92 14.05 -3.62
N ASP A 64 9.97 13.23 -3.72
CA ASP A 64 9.93 12.01 -4.53
C ASP A 64 9.25 10.87 -3.74
N ARG A 65 9.40 10.84 -2.41
CA ARG A 65 8.77 9.83 -1.53
C ARG A 65 7.31 10.14 -1.19
N SER A 66 6.82 11.37 -1.37
CA SER A 66 5.43 11.74 -1.10
C SER A 66 4.50 11.59 -2.30
N ASP A 67 5.04 11.25 -3.48
CA ASP A 67 4.24 11.02 -4.69
C ASP A 67 3.31 9.81 -4.52
N PRO A 68 1.98 9.96 -4.72
CA PRO A 68 1.04 8.87 -4.47
C PRO A 68 1.30 7.62 -5.31
N GLY A 69 1.61 7.78 -6.61
CA GLY A 69 1.89 6.64 -7.50
C GLY A 69 3.17 5.89 -7.14
N PHE A 70 4.16 6.56 -6.55
CA PHE A 70 5.31 5.90 -5.95
C PHE A 70 4.92 5.16 -4.67
N LEU A 71 4.17 5.80 -3.77
CA LEU A 71 3.75 5.22 -2.50
C LEU A 71 2.94 3.93 -2.69
N GLU A 72 1.99 3.91 -3.62
CA GLU A 72 1.19 2.72 -3.94
C GLU A 72 2.06 1.48 -4.22
N ARG A 73 3.23 1.69 -4.84
CA ARG A 73 4.17 0.63 -5.21
C ARG A 73 5.22 0.37 -4.13
N ALA A 74 5.61 1.38 -3.36
CA ALA A 74 6.66 1.29 -2.35
C ALA A 74 6.16 0.67 -1.03
N ILE A 75 4.96 1.06 -0.60
CA ILE A 75 4.36 0.67 0.68
C ILE A 75 4.25 -0.85 0.86
N PRO A 76 3.86 -1.66 -0.16
CA PRO A 76 3.83 -3.12 0.00
C PRO A 76 5.17 -3.73 0.43
N TYR A 77 6.31 -3.19 -0.03
CA TYR A 77 7.64 -3.66 0.39
C TYR A 77 7.94 -3.31 1.85
N LEU A 78 7.57 -2.11 2.29
CA LEU A 78 7.74 -1.67 3.67
C LEU A 78 6.89 -2.49 4.65
N ILE A 79 5.62 -2.73 4.30
CA ILE A 79 4.73 -3.61 5.06
C ILE A 79 5.31 -5.02 5.13
N GLY A 80 5.78 -5.56 3.99
CA GLY A 80 6.32 -6.92 3.91
C GLY A 80 7.55 -7.16 4.79
N ALA A 81 8.37 -6.12 5.02
CA ALA A 81 9.55 -6.19 5.88
C ALA A 81 9.30 -5.84 7.35
N GLY A 82 8.05 -5.49 7.70
CA GLY A 82 7.67 -5.15 9.07
C GLY A 82 7.91 -3.70 9.46
N ASP A 83 8.25 -2.80 8.53
CA ASP A 83 8.30 -1.35 8.80
C ASP A 83 6.91 -0.71 8.67
N GLU A 84 6.01 -1.14 9.54
CA GLU A 84 4.61 -0.72 9.48
C GLU A 84 4.45 0.75 9.93
N THR A 85 5.38 1.29 10.73
CA THR A 85 5.39 2.69 11.19
C THR A 85 5.68 3.68 10.06
N ILE A 86 6.72 3.43 9.24
CA ILE A 86 7.01 4.29 8.08
C ILE A 86 5.86 4.22 7.09
N ALA A 87 5.35 3.02 6.82
CA ALA A 87 4.23 2.83 5.89
C ALA A 87 2.98 3.59 6.34
N HIS A 88 2.59 3.43 7.61
CA HIS A 88 1.43 4.10 8.20
C HIS A 88 1.55 5.63 8.12
N THR A 89 2.68 6.19 8.54
CA THR A 89 2.93 7.64 8.52
C THR A 89 2.91 8.21 7.09
N ALA A 90 3.53 7.51 6.14
CA ALA A 90 3.60 7.96 4.75
C ALA A 90 2.22 7.99 4.08
N ILE A 91 1.37 7.00 4.37
CA ILE A 91 0.00 6.94 3.85
C ILE A 91 -0.84 8.10 4.41
N GLU A 92 -0.81 8.33 5.73
CA GLU A 92 -1.59 9.44 6.33
C GLU A 92 -1.20 10.80 5.77
N GLN A 93 0.11 11.04 5.62
CA GLN A 93 0.62 12.29 5.05
C GLN A 93 0.23 12.48 3.58
N ALA A 94 0.19 11.40 2.81
CA ALA A 94 -0.21 11.43 1.40
C ALA A 94 -1.71 11.67 1.26
N LEU A 95 -2.54 10.93 1.99
CA LEU A 95 -4.00 11.08 1.98
C LEU A 95 -4.46 12.47 2.43
N ALA A 96 -3.75 13.09 3.37
CA ALA A 96 -4.03 14.47 3.79
C ALA A 96 -3.72 15.53 2.70
N GLN A 97 -2.86 15.21 1.73
CA GLN A 97 -2.50 16.11 0.63
C GLN A 97 -3.34 15.85 -0.62
N SER A 98 -3.49 14.58 -0.99
CA SER A 98 -4.29 14.11 -2.12
C SER A 98 -4.91 12.78 -1.74
N TRP A 99 -6.24 12.76 -1.66
CA TRP A 99 -6.96 11.53 -1.38
C TRP A 99 -6.82 10.54 -2.54
N GLU A 100 -6.29 9.35 -2.26
CA GLU A 100 -6.17 8.26 -3.23
C GLU A 100 -6.73 6.97 -2.63
N SER A 101 -7.73 6.38 -3.30
CA SER A 101 -8.43 5.16 -2.86
C SER A 101 -7.47 3.98 -2.65
N GLU A 102 -6.48 3.81 -3.53
CA GLU A 102 -5.50 2.72 -3.42
C GLU A 102 -4.59 2.87 -2.19
N LEU A 103 -4.21 4.10 -1.83
CA LEU A 103 -3.48 4.37 -0.58
C LEU A 103 -4.35 4.11 0.65
N ALA A 104 -5.63 4.50 0.61
CA ALA A 104 -6.57 4.15 1.66
C ALA A 104 -6.69 2.63 1.82
N ALA A 105 -6.77 1.87 0.73
CA ALA A 105 -6.79 0.40 0.78
C ALA A 105 -5.53 -0.21 1.43
N LEU A 106 -4.36 0.36 1.17
CA LEU A 106 -3.08 -0.04 1.78
C LEU A 106 -3.01 0.30 3.27
N TYR A 107 -3.67 1.37 3.71
CA TYR A 107 -3.75 1.75 5.12
C TYR A 107 -4.25 0.60 6.00
N GLY A 108 -5.31 -0.09 5.56
CA GLY A 108 -5.88 -1.25 6.28
C GLY A 108 -4.98 -2.48 6.32
N ARG A 109 -3.90 -2.53 5.52
CA ARG A 109 -2.88 -3.59 5.57
C ARG A 109 -1.77 -3.31 6.58
N CYS A 110 -1.53 -2.05 6.92
CA CYS A 110 -0.54 -1.66 7.92
C CYS A 110 -1.07 -2.03 9.32
N LYS A 111 -0.20 -2.50 10.22
CA LYS A 111 -0.55 -2.58 11.64
C LYS A 111 0.10 -1.41 12.37
N SER A 112 -0.75 -0.61 12.99
CA SER A 112 -0.32 0.38 13.96
C SER A 112 -0.05 -0.30 15.31
N GLU A 113 0.59 0.43 16.22
CA GLU A 113 0.71 0.04 17.62
C GLU A 113 -0.66 -0.10 18.30
N ASP A 114 -1.64 0.76 17.93
CA ASP A 114 -3.00 0.73 18.43
C ASP A 114 -4.03 0.64 17.28
N LEU A 115 -4.64 -0.54 17.15
CA LEU A 115 -5.69 -0.81 16.16
C LEU A 115 -6.92 0.09 16.36
N ARG A 116 -7.28 0.46 17.60
CA ARG A 116 -8.47 1.30 17.86
C ARG A 116 -8.24 2.71 17.32
N VAL A 117 -7.06 3.27 17.55
CA VAL A 117 -6.66 4.58 17.00
C VAL A 117 -6.70 4.54 15.47
N GLN A 118 -6.12 3.48 14.87
CA GLN A 118 -6.11 3.32 13.41
C GLN A 118 -7.53 3.20 12.83
N LEU A 119 -8.40 2.43 13.47
CA LEU A 119 -9.80 2.28 13.07
C LEU A 119 -10.56 3.61 13.19
N THR A 120 -10.41 4.33 14.30
CA THR A 120 -11.05 5.64 14.48
C THR A 120 -10.57 6.67 13.45
N ALA A 121 -9.30 6.65 13.04
CA ALA A 121 -8.82 7.50 11.96
C ALA A 121 -9.49 7.16 10.63
N ALA A 122 -9.58 5.88 10.27
CA ALA A 122 -10.26 5.44 9.05
C ALA A 122 -11.77 5.74 9.08
N GLU A 123 -12.43 5.62 10.23
CA GLU A 123 -13.85 5.97 10.40
C GLU A 123 -14.10 7.47 10.22
N LYS A 124 -13.15 8.33 10.61
CA LYS A 124 -13.22 9.77 10.32
C LYS A 124 -13.15 10.04 8.82
N TRP A 125 -12.20 9.41 8.12
CA TRP A 125 -12.13 9.53 6.66
C TRP A 125 -13.40 9.03 5.97
N LEU A 126 -14.08 8.03 6.52
CA LEU A 126 -15.33 7.52 5.95
C LEU A 126 -16.45 8.58 5.95
N ALA A 127 -16.46 9.47 6.95
CA ALA A 127 -17.43 10.57 6.98
C ALA A 127 -17.20 11.56 5.83
N GLU A 128 -15.96 11.70 5.35
CA GLU A 128 -15.56 12.57 4.25
C GLU A 128 -15.63 11.85 2.89
N HIS A 129 -15.40 10.54 2.87
CA HIS A 129 -15.32 9.68 1.69
C HIS A 129 -16.18 8.41 1.84
N PRO A 130 -17.51 8.52 1.95
CA PRO A 130 -18.40 7.41 2.32
C PRO A 130 -18.46 6.27 1.28
N ASP A 131 -18.31 6.61 0.00
CA ASP A 131 -18.41 5.67 -1.13
C ASP A 131 -17.03 5.28 -1.71
N ASP A 132 -15.95 5.48 -0.95
CA ASP A 132 -14.60 5.12 -1.39
C ASP A 132 -14.33 3.61 -1.20
N GLY A 133 -14.26 2.88 -2.31
CA GLY A 133 -14.09 1.42 -2.29
C GLY A 133 -12.81 0.95 -1.59
N GLY A 134 -11.72 1.71 -1.68
CA GLY A 134 -10.44 1.38 -1.06
C GLY A 134 -10.47 1.59 0.45
N LEU A 135 -11.07 2.67 0.92
CA LEU A 135 -11.29 2.94 2.33
C LEU A 135 -12.24 1.93 2.97
N LEU A 136 -13.33 1.57 2.29
CA LEU A 136 -14.24 0.51 2.75
C LEU A 136 -13.50 -0.83 2.89
N LEU A 137 -12.64 -1.18 1.93
CA LEU A 137 -11.78 -2.37 2.04
C LEU A 137 -10.83 -2.27 3.24
N ALA A 138 -10.26 -1.09 3.51
CA ALA A 138 -9.39 -0.87 4.65
C ALA A 138 -10.11 -1.03 5.99
N LEU A 139 -11.29 -0.41 6.13
CA LEU A 139 -12.15 -0.55 7.31
C LEU A 139 -12.54 -2.00 7.56
N GLY A 140 -12.88 -2.74 6.50
CA GLY A 140 -13.16 -4.17 6.59
C GLY A 140 -11.96 -4.95 7.17
N ARG A 141 -10.74 -4.69 6.70
CA ARG A 141 -9.50 -5.32 7.22
C ARG A 141 -9.25 -4.99 8.69
N LEU A 142 -9.45 -3.72 9.07
CA LEU A 142 -9.26 -3.28 10.46
C LEU A 142 -10.30 -3.91 11.40
N CYS A 143 -11.56 -3.97 10.97
CA CYS A 143 -12.63 -4.66 11.69
C CYS A 143 -12.36 -6.17 11.79
N LEU A 144 -11.89 -6.81 10.73
CA LEU A 144 -11.51 -8.22 10.74
C LEU A 144 -10.40 -8.49 11.78
N ARG A 145 -9.36 -7.66 11.81
CA ARG A 145 -8.27 -7.75 12.79
C ARG A 145 -8.76 -7.52 14.22
N GLY A 146 -9.78 -6.68 14.39
CA GLY A 146 -10.47 -6.43 15.66
C GLY A 146 -11.56 -7.45 16.00
N GLN A 147 -11.71 -8.52 15.21
CA GLN A 147 -12.74 -9.56 15.37
C GLN A 147 -14.19 -9.03 15.34
N LEU A 148 -14.41 -7.89 14.65
CA LEU A 148 -15.72 -7.31 14.41
C LEU A 148 -16.30 -7.87 13.11
N TRP A 149 -16.54 -9.18 13.06
CA TRP A 149 -16.83 -9.94 11.84
C TRP A 149 -18.00 -9.39 11.02
N GLY A 150 -19.12 -9.04 11.67
CA GLY A 150 -20.28 -8.48 10.98
C GLY A 150 -19.98 -7.14 10.30
N LYS A 151 -19.24 -6.25 10.97
CA LYS A 151 -18.79 -4.99 10.39
C LYS A 151 -17.80 -5.23 9.25
N ALA A 152 -16.87 -6.15 9.42
CA ALA A 152 -15.89 -6.51 8.40
C ALA A 152 -16.60 -6.98 7.11
N GLN A 153 -17.56 -7.91 7.24
CA GLN A 153 -18.39 -8.38 6.13
C GLN A 153 -19.11 -7.23 5.43
N SER A 154 -19.84 -6.38 6.18
CA SER A 154 -20.57 -5.24 5.60
C SER A 154 -19.65 -4.27 4.86
N TYR A 155 -18.46 -3.96 5.39
CA TYR A 155 -17.51 -3.09 4.72
C TYR A 155 -16.93 -3.71 3.44
N PHE A 156 -16.61 -5.00 3.43
CA PHE A 156 -16.13 -5.67 2.23
C PHE A 156 -17.21 -5.77 1.14
N GLU A 157 -18.46 -6.05 1.52
CA GLU A 157 -19.60 -6.06 0.59
C GLU A 157 -19.90 -4.66 0.02
N ALA A 158 -19.80 -3.63 0.85
CA ALA A 158 -19.92 -2.24 0.41
C ALA A 158 -18.79 -1.87 -0.58
N SER A 159 -17.54 -2.24 -0.28
CA SER A 159 -16.40 -2.05 -1.18
C SER A 159 -16.65 -2.72 -2.55
N LEU A 160 -17.12 -3.98 -2.56
CA LEU A 160 -17.47 -4.69 -3.80
C LEU A 160 -18.63 -4.05 -4.58
N SER A 161 -19.57 -3.43 -3.89
CA SER A 161 -20.70 -2.72 -4.51
C SER A 161 -20.25 -1.46 -5.24
N ILE A 162 -19.17 -0.82 -4.78
CA ILE A 162 -18.52 0.31 -5.48
C ILE A 162 -17.73 -0.20 -6.67
N SER A 163 -16.83 -1.17 -6.45
CA SER A 163 -16.04 -1.78 -7.51
C SER A 163 -15.66 -3.22 -7.15
N PRO A 164 -16.01 -4.21 -7.98
CA PRO A 164 -15.57 -5.58 -7.76
C PRO A 164 -14.04 -5.68 -7.85
N THR A 165 -13.40 -6.05 -6.74
CA THR A 165 -11.95 -6.25 -6.68
C THR A 165 -11.61 -7.65 -6.21
N ARG A 166 -10.52 -8.19 -6.78
CA ARG A 166 -9.94 -9.47 -6.32
C ARG A 166 -9.63 -9.42 -4.82
N ALA A 167 -9.12 -8.29 -4.33
CA ALA A 167 -8.75 -8.12 -2.93
C ALA A 167 -9.96 -8.28 -1.99
N ALA A 168 -11.08 -7.58 -2.25
CA ALA A 168 -12.26 -7.66 -1.39
C ALA A 168 -12.90 -9.06 -1.39
N HIS A 169 -12.94 -9.74 -2.53
CA HIS A 169 -13.39 -11.14 -2.58
C HIS A 169 -12.49 -12.08 -1.77
N LEU A 170 -11.16 -11.92 -1.82
CA LEU A 170 -10.26 -12.73 -1.01
C LEU A 170 -10.46 -12.50 0.50
N GLU A 171 -10.72 -11.26 0.94
CA GLU A 171 -11.00 -11.01 2.36
C GLU A 171 -12.34 -11.63 2.80
N LEU A 172 -13.39 -11.55 1.98
CA LEU A 172 -14.67 -12.22 2.27
C LEU A 172 -14.53 -13.74 2.29
N ALA A 173 -13.72 -14.31 1.39
CA ALA A 173 -13.47 -15.75 1.39
C ALA A 173 -12.81 -16.21 2.71
N ARG A 174 -11.76 -15.50 3.16
CA ARG A 174 -11.08 -15.78 4.43
C ARG A 174 -11.99 -15.58 5.64
N LEU A 175 -12.84 -14.55 5.62
CA LEU A 175 -13.83 -14.34 6.68
C LEU A 175 -14.86 -15.48 6.72
N ALA A 176 -15.33 -15.94 5.56
CA ALA A 176 -16.24 -17.06 5.46
C ALA A 176 -15.61 -18.37 5.98
N GLU A 177 -14.34 -18.64 5.67
CA GLU A 177 -13.58 -19.77 6.25
C GLU A 177 -13.50 -19.68 7.77
N GLN A 178 -13.21 -18.50 8.34
CA GLN A 178 -13.16 -18.31 9.80
C GLN A 178 -14.51 -18.54 10.49
N LEU A 179 -15.61 -18.48 9.73
CA LEU A 179 -16.98 -18.69 10.20
C LEU A 179 -17.54 -20.06 9.80
N ASP A 180 -16.69 -20.97 9.29
CA ASP A 180 -17.05 -22.31 8.80
C ASP A 180 -18.14 -22.29 7.69
N ARG A 181 -18.10 -21.27 6.82
CA ARG A 181 -19.05 -21.06 5.70
C ARG A 181 -18.43 -21.44 4.36
N ASP A 182 -18.07 -22.71 4.19
CA ASP A 182 -17.28 -23.22 3.05
C ASP A 182 -17.86 -22.87 1.67
N VAL A 183 -19.18 -22.96 1.51
CA VAL A 183 -19.85 -22.65 0.23
C VAL A 183 -19.71 -21.18 -0.15
N GLU A 184 -19.80 -20.30 0.85
CA GLU A 184 -19.63 -18.85 0.67
C GLU A 184 -18.16 -18.53 0.35
N ALA A 185 -17.22 -19.14 1.07
CA ALA A 185 -15.80 -19.00 0.81
C ALA A 185 -15.43 -19.44 -0.62
N ALA A 186 -15.88 -20.62 -1.05
CA ALA A 186 -15.62 -21.15 -2.39
C ALA A 186 -16.24 -20.29 -3.51
N ARG A 187 -17.38 -19.64 -3.26
CA ARG A 187 -17.95 -18.66 -4.19
C ARG A 187 -17.01 -17.46 -4.34
N HIS A 188 -16.57 -16.87 -3.23
CA HIS A 188 -15.70 -15.70 -3.26
C HIS A 188 -14.31 -16.00 -3.85
N TYR A 189 -13.74 -17.17 -3.62
CA TYR A 189 -12.51 -17.57 -4.30
C TYR A 189 -12.66 -17.67 -5.81
N ARG A 190 -13.81 -18.15 -6.31
CA ARG A 190 -14.08 -18.19 -7.75
C ARG A 190 -14.19 -16.80 -8.36
N GLU A 191 -14.87 -15.88 -7.69
CA GLU A 191 -14.93 -14.48 -8.13
C GLU A 191 -13.55 -13.80 -8.08
N ALA A 192 -12.75 -14.06 -7.05
CA ALA A 192 -11.38 -13.56 -6.98
C ALA A 192 -10.49 -14.08 -8.12
N ALA A 193 -10.72 -15.32 -8.56
CA ALA A 193 -9.99 -15.93 -9.67
C ALA A 193 -10.42 -15.36 -11.04
N SER A 194 -11.69 -15.02 -11.24
CA SER A 194 -12.19 -14.43 -12.49
C SER A 194 -11.69 -13.00 -12.73
N LEU A 195 -11.43 -12.25 -11.64
CA LEU A 195 -10.89 -10.88 -11.69
C LEU A 195 -9.36 -10.81 -11.84
N GLY A 196 -8.65 -11.93 -11.74
CA GLY A 196 -7.19 -12.00 -11.84
C GLY A 196 -6.66 -12.51 -13.18
N ALA A 197 -7.54 -12.69 -14.17
CA ALA A 197 -7.23 -13.21 -15.51
C ALA A 197 -7.02 -12.09 -16.54
#